data_AF-B4HB17-F1
#
_entry.id   AF-B4HB17-F1
#
_cell.length_a   1.000
_cell.length_b   1.000
_cell.length_c   1.000
_cell.angle_alpha   90.00
_cell.angle_beta   90.00
_cell.angle_gamma   90.00
#
_symmetry.space_group_name_H-M   'P 1'
#
loop_
_entity.id
_entity.type
_entity.pdbx_description
1 polymer ?
#
loop_
_entity_poly.entity_id
_entity_poly.type
_entity_poly.pdbx_seq_one_letter_code
_entity_poly.pdbx_strand_id
1 'polypeptide(L)'
;MSRHRYNNVHLKALPGALMVEQEDQQAVGAQGSTEKLPMWPSERIAPGGAGAFHSTKVKYSKETSDLIRLLVKESKMSILMRKQIDESLRNGEPLPLPKPPRPNTNNDPDKETLAILDRARNAKRKNLRQIEASGAYKTTYYRPPTDNRMAGEKAKSQLQFTMAGTHLADPAVKPLRRPREEPLVTEEDIINELLDQINERAMWLTEMESLGQGKKYRPEIRDQIAERLHRIQALESKIKMKSVGGYRFVD
;
A
#
# COMPACT_ATOMS: atom_id res chain seq x y z
N MET A 1 25.63 -7.58 6.71
CA MET A 1 24.99 -8.91 6.85
C MET A 1 24.68 -9.13 8.33
N SER A 2 23.50 -8.73 8.79
CA SER A 2 23.14 -8.78 10.22
C SER A 2 22.05 -9.81 10.45
N ARG A 3 22.40 -10.86 11.21
CA ARG A 3 21.53 -12.01 11.55
C ARG A 3 20.59 -11.61 12.68
N HIS A 4 19.28 -11.58 12.41
CA HIS A 4 18.27 -11.44 13.45
C HIS A 4 18.13 -12.77 14.20
N ARG A 5 18.34 -12.73 15.52
CA ARG A 5 18.13 -13.84 16.46
C ARG A 5 16.64 -13.88 16.80
N TYR A 6 16.00 -15.03 16.65
CA TYR A 6 14.67 -15.25 17.21
C TYR A 6 14.79 -15.79 18.64
N ASN A 7 14.01 -15.21 19.55
CA ASN A 7 13.83 -15.66 20.92
C ASN A 7 12.95 -16.92 20.94
N ASN A 8 13.45 -18.00 21.56
CA ASN A 8 12.69 -19.21 21.86
C ASN A 8 11.95 -19.04 23.20
N VAL A 9 10.63 -18.95 23.17
CA VAL A 9 9.81 -19.12 24.38
C VAL A 9 9.57 -20.62 24.58
N HIS A 10 10.12 -21.16 25.67
CA HIS A 10 9.93 -22.55 26.08
C HIS A 10 8.51 -22.77 26.61
N LEU A 11 7.78 -23.72 26.01
CA LEU A 11 6.54 -24.27 26.55
C LEU A 11 6.87 -25.29 27.65
N LYS A 12 6.37 -25.09 28.87
CA LYS A 12 6.26 -26.15 29.87
C LYS A 12 4.94 -26.89 29.65
N ALA A 13 5.00 -28.15 29.24
CA ALA A 13 3.87 -29.07 29.24
C ALA A 13 3.76 -29.77 30.61
N LEU A 14 2.55 -29.86 31.15
CA LEU A 14 2.17 -30.75 32.26
C LEU A 14 1.52 -32.02 31.66
N PRO A 15 1.76 -33.22 32.22
CA PRO A 15 1.17 -34.47 31.74
C PRO A 15 -0.03 -34.92 32.59
N GLY A 16 -0.91 -35.73 32.00
CA GLY A 16 -1.96 -36.50 32.70
C GLY A 16 -3.29 -36.43 31.95
N ALA A 17 -3.62 -37.42 31.11
CA ALA A 17 -4.25 -38.70 31.49
C ALA A 17 -5.77 -38.63 31.28
N LEU A 18 -6.25 -39.36 30.26
CA LEU A 18 -7.56 -40.01 30.25
C LEU A 18 -7.61 -40.98 29.05
N MET A 19 -7.32 -42.25 29.36
CA MET A 19 -7.82 -43.39 28.60
C MET A 19 -9.33 -43.43 28.71
N VAL A 20 -10.04 -43.64 27.60
CA VAL A 20 -11.29 -44.40 27.57
C VAL A 20 -11.30 -45.27 26.32
N GLU A 21 -11.93 -46.42 26.51
CA GLU A 21 -11.90 -47.70 25.85
C GLU A 21 -12.25 -47.80 24.35
N GLN A 22 -11.91 -49.00 23.91
CA GLN A 22 -11.97 -49.66 22.62
C GLN A 22 -13.34 -50.33 22.42
N GLU A 23 -13.88 -50.27 21.21
CA GLU A 23 -14.68 -51.37 20.65
C GLU A 23 -14.31 -51.56 19.17
N ASP A 24 -13.71 -52.73 18.89
CA ASP A 24 -13.49 -53.29 17.56
C ASP A 24 -14.72 -54.11 17.14
N GLN A 25 -15.24 -53.92 15.91
CA GLN A 25 -15.75 -55.02 15.08
C GLN A 25 -15.54 -54.76 13.57
N GLN A 26 -14.51 -55.44 13.05
CA GLN A 26 -14.34 -56.11 11.76
C GLN A 26 -15.16 -55.69 10.52
N ALA A 27 -14.41 -55.30 9.47
CA ALA A 27 -14.81 -55.45 8.07
C ALA A 27 -13.72 -56.20 7.27
N VAL A 28 -14.12 -57.39 6.82
CA VAL A 28 -13.87 -58.10 5.53
C VAL A 28 -12.60 -57.74 4.75
N GLY A 29 -11.78 -58.76 4.52
CA GLY A 29 -10.52 -58.67 3.80
C GLY A 29 -10.63 -58.44 2.29
N ALA A 30 -9.56 -57.84 1.77
CA ALA A 30 -9.17 -57.90 0.37
C ALA A 30 -7.64 -58.00 0.32
N GLN A 31 -7.15 -59.16 -0.14
CA GLN A 31 -5.75 -59.37 -0.46
C GLN A 31 -5.37 -58.47 -1.64
N GLY A 32 -4.42 -57.57 -1.43
CA GLY A 32 -3.84 -56.72 -2.46
C GLY A 32 -2.38 -56.46 -2.13
N SER A 33 -1.48 -57.04 -2.93
CA SER A 33 -0.04 -56.78 -3.07
C SER A 33 0.59 -55.82 -2.06
N THR A 34 1.37 -56.35 -1.12
CA THR A 34 2.26 -55.56 -0.26
C THR A 34 3.43 -55.01 -1.07
N GLU A 35 3.21 -53.96 -1.85
CA GLU A 35 4.29 -53.10 -2.29
C GLU A 35 4.81 -52.36 -1.05
N LYS A 36 5.98 -52.79 -0.56
CA LYS A 36 6.69 -52.10 0.52
C LYS A 36 7.02 -50.69 0.05
N LEU A 37 6.23 -49.71 0.50
CA LEU A 37 6.58 -48.31 0.34
C LEU A 37 7.98 -48.07 0.94
N PRO A 38 8.85 -47.31 0.27
CA PRO A 38 10.19 -47.04 0.78
C PRO A 38 10.09 -46.41 2.16
N MET A 39 10.86 -46.97 3.10
CA MET A 39 10.93 -46.48 4.47
C MET A 39 11.28 -45.00 4.46
N TRP A 40 10.38 -44.18 4.99
CA TRP A 40 10.57 -42.73 5.04
C TRP A 40 11.71 -42.42 6.03
N PRO A 41 12.64 -41.49 5.73
CA PRO A 41 13.89 -41.35 6.50
C PRO A 41 13.74 -40.83 7.94
N SER A 42 12.52 -40.53 8.41
CA SER A 42 12.30 -40.01 9.76
C SER A 42 10.93 -40.42 10.31
N GLU A 43 10.89 -41.04 11.49
CA GLU A 43 9.64 -41.28 12.25
C GLU A 43 8.95 -39.99 12.68
N ARG A 44 9.72 -38.91 12.87
CA ARG A 44 9.23 -37.66 13.44
C ARG A 44 8.43 -36.80 12.43
N ILE A 45 8.45 -37.16 11.14
CA ILE A 45 7.76 -36.43 10.06
C ILE A 45 7.01 -37.47 9.22
N ALA A 46 5.68 -37.40 9.25
CA ALA A 46 4.85 -38.35 8.52
C ALA A 46 5.09 -38.27 6.99
N PRO A 47 5.09 -39.42 6.28
CA PRO A 47 5.15 -39.44 4.83
C PRO A 47 3.87 -38.79 4.27
N GLY A 48 4.02 -37.74 3.49
CA GLY A 48 2.89 -36.89 3.04
C GLY A 48 3.03 -35.41 3.39
N GLY A 49 4.20 -34.97 3.86
CA GLY A 49 4.54 -33.55 3.82
C GLY A 49 3.99 -32.73 4.98
N ALA A 50 3.97 -33.24 6.22
CA ALA A 50 3.72 -32.42 7.41
C ALA A 50 4.90 -31.47 7.76
N GLY A 51 5.52 -30.84 6.75
CA GLY A 51 6.54 -29.80 6.90
C GLY A 51 5.92 -28.41 6.93
N ALA A 52 6.75 -27.39 7.19
CA ALA A 52 6.41 -25.96 7.35
C ALA A 52 5.57 -25.28 6.23
N PHE A 53 5.15 -26.03 5.22
CA PHE A 53 4.40 -25.57 4.05
C PHE A 53 3.02 -26.23 3.88
N HIS A 54 2.60 -27.13 4.78
CA HIS A 54 1.27 -27.75 4.72
C HIS A 54 0.45 -27.34 5.95
N SER A 55 -0.61 -26.55 5.72
CA SER A 55 -1.56 -26.17 6.76
C SER A 55 -2.49 -27.32 7.10
N THR A 56 -2.97 -27.37 8.34
CA THR A 56 -3.96 -28.35 8.78
C THR A 56 -5.26 -28.15 8.00
N LYS A 57 -5.71 -29.18 7.28
CA LYS A 57 -6.98 -29.11 6.54
C LYS A 57 -8.16 -29.18 7.50
N VAL A 58 -8.99 -28.15 7.52
CA VAL A 58 -10.26 -28.08 8.24
C VAL A 58 -11.33 -28.80 7.41
N LYS A 59 -11.95 -29.84 7.98
CA LYS A 59 -13.08 -30.53 7.36
C LYS A 59 -14.39 -29.86 7.78
N TYR A 60 -14.98 -29.07 6.89
CA TYR A 60 -16.31 -28.50 7.13
C TYR A 60 -17.39 -29.57 6.95
N SER A 61 -18.38 -29.62 7.86
CA SER A 61 -19.60 -30.40 7.63
C SER A 61 -20.35 -29.87 6.41
N LYS A 62 -21.11 -30.72 5.71
CA LYS A 62 -21.92 -30.33 4.54
C LYS A 62 -22.87 -29.19 4.90
N GLU A 63 -23.56 -29.32 6.03
CA GLU A 63 -24.47 -28.31 6.58
C GLU A 63 -23.76 -26.97 6.81
N THR A 64 -22.56 -27.00 7.41
CA THR A 64 -21.75 -25.80 7.64
C THR A 64 -21.31 -25.16 6.32
N SER A 65 -20.90 -25.97 5.34
CA SER A 65 -20.46 -25.46 4.04
C SER A 65 -21.60 -24.79 3.27
N ASP A 66 -22.82 -25.33 3.35
CA ASP A 66 -24.00 -24.77 2.69
C ASP A 66 -24.49 -23.51 3.38
N LEU A 67 -24.45 -23.48 4.73
CA LEU A 67 -24.71 -22.27 5.51
C LEU A 67 -23.73 -21.14 5.12
N ILE A 68 -22.43 -21.42 5.05
CA ILE A 68 -21.43 -20.43 4.66
C ILE A 68 -21.71 -19.92 3.25
N ARG A 69 -22.04 -20.78 2.28
CA ARG A 69 -22.40 -20.36 0.92
C ARG A 69 -23.64 -19.48 0.89
N LEU A 70 -24.65 -19.76 1.72
CA LEU A 70 -25.86 -18.95 1.84
C LEU A 70 -25.51 -17.56 2.40
N LEU A 71 -24.75 -17.50 3.49
CA LEU A 71 -24.28 -16.24 4.07
C LEU A 71 -23.46 -15.43 3.07
N VAL A 72 -22.59 -16.08 2.30
CA VAL A 72 -21.78 -15.44 1.25
C VAL A 72 -22.66 -14.88 0.13
N LYS A 73 -23.74 -15.58 -0.25
CA LYS A 73 -24.71 -15.10 -1.25
C LYS A 73 -25.51 -13.90 -0.76
N GLU A 74 -25.91 -13.89 0.50
CA GLU A 74 -26.66 -12.79 1.11
C GLU A 74 -25.77 -11.58 1.44
N SER A 75 -24.49 -11.82 1.74
CA SER A 75 -23.52 -10.75 1.98
C SER A 75 -23.21 -9.99 0.67
N LYS A 76 -23.12 -8.66 0.73
CA LYS A 76 -22.69 -7.81 -0.39
C LYS A 76 -21.17 -7.86 -0.62
N MET A 77 -20.60 -9.07 -0.73
CA MET A 77 -19.17 -9.29 -0.92
C MET A 77 -18.73 -9.21 -2.40
N SER A 78 -17.48 -8.81 -2.63
CA SER A 78 -16.85 -8.83 -3.95
C SER A 78 -16.77 -10.26 -4.52
N ILE A 79 -16.90 -10.43 -5.85
CA ILE A 79 -16.77 -11.73 -6.53
C ILE A 79 -15.45 -12.43 -6.16
N LEU A 80 -14.35 -11.67 -6.03
CA LEU A 80 -13.05 -12.23 -5.66
C LEU A 80 -13.06 -12.86 -4.26
N MET A 81 -13.69 -12.20 -3.29
CA MET A 81 -13.83 -12.73 -1.93
C MET A 81 -14.71 -13.97 -1.89
N ARG A 82 -15.79 -13.99 -2.67
CA ARG A 82 -16.67 -15.15 -2.81
C ARG A 82 -15.90 -16.37 -3.33
N LYS A 83 -15.13 -16.20 -4.41
CA LYS A 83 -14.28 -17.25 -4.98
C LYS A 83 -13.25 -17.77 -3.96
N GLN A 84 -12.61 -16.88 -3.22
CA GLN A 84 -11.61 -17.26 -2.21
C GLN A 84 -12.24 -18.10 -1.08
N ILE A 85 -13.44 -17.76 -0.62
CA ILE A 85 -14.15 -18.55 0.38
C ILE A 85 -14.58 -19.91 -0.19
N ASP A 86 -15.14 -19.94 -1.40
CA ASP A 86 -15.50 -21.21 -2.06
C ASP A 86 -14.29 -22.13 -2.25
N GLU A 87 -13.12 -21.58 -2.58
CA GLU A 87 -11.87 -22.32 -2.70
C GLU A 87 -11.41 -22.86 -1.35
N SER A 88 -11.48 -22.06 -0.28
CA SER A 88 -11.17 -22.52 1.08
C SER A 88 -12.10 -23.66 1.54
N LEU A 89 -13.39 -23.60 1.19
CA LEU A 89 -14.36 -24.66 1.48
C LEU A 89 -14.08 -25.95 0.70
N ARG A 90 -13.57 -25.86 -0.54
CA ARG A 90 -13.22 -27.02 -1.38
C ARG A 90 -11.91 -27.69 -0.95
N ASN A 91 -10.90 -26.88 -0.65
CA ASN A 91 -9.56 -27.36 -0.31
C ASN A 91 -9.45 -27.79 1.16
N GLY A 92 -10.44 -27.41 1.98
CA GLY A 92 -10.44 -27.61 3.42
C GLY A 92 -9.46 -26.67 4.12
N GLU A 93 -9.28 -25.46 3.62
CA GLU A 93 -8.45 -24.44 4.28
C GLU A 93 -9.29 -23.65 5.30
N PRO A 94 -8.67 -23.11 6.36
CA PRO A 94 -9.36 -22.18 7.24
C PRO A 94 -9.85 -20.95 6.46
N LEU A 95 -11.01 -20.40 6.86
CA LEU A 95 -11.55 -19.20 6.25
C LEU A 95 -10.53 -18.05 6.28
N PRO A 96 -10.47 -17.22 5.22
CA PRO A 96 -9.52 -16.13 5.15
C PRO A 96 -9.80 -15.10 6.26
N LEU A 97 -8.75 -14.70 6.98
CA LEU A 97 -8.85 -13.65 7.98
C LEU A 97 -9.26 -12.32 7.32
N PRO A 98 -10.14 -11.53 7.96
CA PRO A 98 -10.47 -10.20 7.47
C PRO A 98 -9.20 -9.37 7.39
N LYS A 99 -8.84 -8.94 6.18
CA LYS A 99 -7.73 -8.00 6.01
C LYS A 99 -8.17 -6.66 6.61
N PRO A 100 -7.28 -5.95 7.33
CA PRO A 100 -7.61 -4.61 7.77
C PRO A 100 -8.01 -3.77 6.55
N PRO A 101 -9.00 -2.87 6.70
CA PRO A 101 -9.39 -1.99 5.61
C PRO A 101 -8.15 -1.25 5.12
N ARG A 102 -8.00 -1.18 3.79
CA ARG A 102 -6.92 -0.37 3.22
C ARG A 102 -7.21 1.08 3.55
N PRO A 103 -6.26 1.85 4.11
CA PRO A 103 -6.45 3.28 4.27
C PRO A 103 -6.74 3.89 2.90
N ASN A 104 -7.77 4.72 2.81
CA ASN A 104 -8.13 5.43 1.57
C ASN A 104 -7.15 6.60 1.40
N THR A 105 -6.20 6.48 0.48
CA THR A 105 -5.14 7.47 0.21
C THR A 105 -5.52 8.47 -0.87
N ASN A 106 -6.67 8.31 -1.54
CA ASN A 106 -7.03 9.19 -2.66
C ASN A 106 -7.29 10.64 -2.24
N ASN A 107 -7.67 10.85 -0.97
CA ASN A 107 -7.91 12.16 -0.37
C ASN A 107 -6.90 12.44 0.75
N ASP A 108 -5.62 12.18 0.49
CA ASP A 108 -4.58 12.53 1.44
C ASP A 108 -4.44 14.07 1.52
N PRO A 109 -4.79 14.70 2.66
CA PRO A 109 -4.68 16.16 2.81
C PRO A 109 -3.23 16.64 2.66
N ASP A 110 -2.24 15.76 2.87
CA ASP A 110 -0.83 16.14 2.79
C ASP A 110 -0.33 16.24 1.34
N LYS A 111 -1.05 15.67 0.37
CA LYS A 111 -0.66 15.68 -1.05
C LYS A 111 -0.54 17.10 -1.61
N GLU A 112 -1.46 17.98 -1.25
CA GLU A 112 -1.41 19.38 -1.67
C GLU A 112 -0.26 20.12 -0.98
N THR A 113 -0.04 19.86 0.31
CA THR A 113 1.06 20.48 1.06
C THR A 113 2.42 20.08 0.52
N LEU A 114 2.62 18.81 0.18
CA LEU A 114 3.84 18.33 -0.48
C LEU A 114 4.06 19.05 -1.82
N ALA A 115 3.01 19.22 -2.63
CA ALA A 115 3.11 19.91 -3.91
C ALA A 115 3.47 21.40 -3.78
N ILE A 116 2.96 22.08 -2.73
CA ILE A 116 3.30 23.47 -2.42
C ILE A 116 4.77 23.57 -1.98
N LEU A 117 5.20 22.70 -1.07
CA LEU A 117 6.59 22.65 -0.60
C LEU A 117 7.56 22.31 -1.73
N ASP A 118 7.22 21.34 -2.59
CA ASP A 118 8.01 20.97 -3.77
C ASP A 118 8.15 22.18 -4.70
N ARG A 119 7.06 22.92 -4.94
CA ARG A 119 7.09 24.14 -5.75
C ARG A 119 7.98 25.19 -5.12
N ALA A 120 7.86 25.43 -3.81
CA ALA A 120 8.66 26.42 -3.10
C ALA A 120 10.15 26.08 -3.13
N ARG A 121 10.51 24.81 -2.92
CA ARG A 121 11.90 24.32 -2.97
C ARG A 121 12.49 24.37 -4.39
N ASN A 122 11.65 24.13 -5.40
CA ASN A 122 12.01 24.24 -6.81
C ASN A 122 11.99 25.67 -7.36
N ALA A 123 11.40 26.63 -6.62
CA ALA A 123 11.37 28.05 -6.98
C ALA A 123 12.74 28.72 -6.77
N LYS A 124 13.78 28.19 -7.41
CA LYS A 124 15.10 28.83 -7.47
C LYS A 124 15.13 29.81 -8.64
N ARG A 125 15.65 31.02 -8.39
CA ARG A 125 15.92 31.99 -9.46
C ARG A 125 16.94 31.37 -10.42
N LYS A 126 16.60 31.29 -11.70
CA LYS A 126 17.53 30.80 -12.74
C LYS A 126 18.60 31.86 -12.98
N ASN A 127 19.85 31.43 -13.14
CA ASN A 127 20.94 32.33 -13.51
C ASN A 127 20.75 32.84 -14.94
N LEU A 128 21.31 34.00 -15.28
CA LEU A 128 21.22 34.58 -16.64
C LEU A 128 21.59 33.55 -17.73
N ARG A 129 22.72 32.85 -17.56
CA ARG A 129 23.16 31.77 -18.46
C ARG A 129 22.12 30.65 -18.65
N GLN A 130 21.38 30.29 -17.60
CA GLN A 130 20.32 29.28 -17.68
C GLN A 130 19.08 29.80 -18.41
N ILE A 131 18.75 31.09 -18.23
CA ILE A 131 17.64 31.75 -18.94
C ILE A 131 17.96 31.83 -20.43
N GLU A 132 19.19 32.24 -20.79
CA GLU A 132 19.67 32.27 -22.18
C GLU A 132 19.68 30.87 -22.81
N ALA A 133 20.22 29.87 -22.11
CA ALA A 133 20.23 28.48 -22.57
C ALA A 133 18.82 27.91 -22.78
N SER A 134 17.85 28.32 -21.95
CA SER A 134 16.45 27.93 -22.11
C SER A 134 15.78 28.54 -23.35
N GLY A 135 16.40 29.53 -23.98
CA GLY A 135 15.87 30.21 -25.15
C GLY A 135 14.71 31.16 -24.85
N ALA A 136 14.49 31.55 -23.60
CA ALA A 136 13.36 32.40 -23.19
C ALA A 136 13.35 33.78 -23.88
N TYR A 137 14.53 34.32 -24.22
CA TYR A 137 14.66 35.58 -24.95
C TYR A 137 14.50 35.44 -26.47
N LYS A 138 14.43 34.22 -26.99
CA LYS A 138 14.20 33.99 -28.42
C LYS A 138 12.71 34.16 -28.68
N THR A 139 12.34 35.20 -29.43
CA THR A 139 10.96 35.39 -29.90
C THR A 139 10.52 34.15 -30.67
N THR A 140 9.54 33.42 -30.13
CA THR A 140 8.90 32.33 -30.86
C THR A 140 7.94 32.92 -31.89
N TYR A 141 7.83 32.28 -33.06
CA TYR A 141 6.78 32.62 -34.01
C TYR A 141 5.41 32.51 -33.33
N TYR A 142 4.54 33.50 -33.58
CA TYR A 142 3.16 33.47 -33.09
C TYR A 142 2.48 32.18 -33.57
N ARG A 143 2.06 31.35 -32.62
CA ARG A 143 1.29 30.14 -32.88
C ARG A 143 -0.14 30.43 -32.42
N PRO A 144 -1.12 30.49 -33.33
CA PRO A 144 -2.50 30.66 -32.91
C PRO A 144 -2.88 29.51 -31.97
N PRO A 145 -3.76 29.74 -30.98
CA PRO A 145 -4.26 28.70 -30.13
C PRO A 145 -4.81 27.56 -31.00
N THR A 146 -4.54 26.31 -30.61
CA THR A 146 -5.02 25.16 -31.33
C THR A 146 -6.53 25.03 -31.12
N ASP A 147 -7.31 25.70 -31.95
CA ASP A 147 -8.75 25.45 -32.03
C ASP A 147 -8.95 24.00 -32.52
N ASN A 148 -9.84 23.27 -31.84
CA ASN A 148 -10.23 21.88 -32.16
C ASN A 148 -10.80 21.68 -33.59
N ARG A 149 -10.89 22.76 -34.37
CA ARG A 149 -11.48 22.81 -35.72
C ARG A 149 -10.43 22.79 -36.83
N MET A 150 -9.15 23.01 -36.51
CA MET A 150 -8.06 22.89 -37.48
C MET A 150 -7.41 21.52 -37.38
N ALA A 151 -7.12 20.90 -38.53
CA ALA A 151 -6.31 19.70 -38.57
C ALA A 151 -4.97 19.99 -37.85
N GLY A 152 -4.74 19.31 -36.73
CA GLY A 152 -3.55 19.52 -35.91
C GLY A 152 -2.28 19.33 -36.74
N GLU A 153 -1.15 19.91 -36.30
CA GLU A 153 0.12 19.80 -37.02
C GLU A 153 0.52 18.36 -37.32
N LYS A 154 0.14 17.43 -36.44
CA LYS A 154 0.30 15.98 -36.66
C LYS A 154 -0.43 15.50 -37.92
N ALA A 155 -1.68 15.93 -38.14
CA ALA A 155 -2.47 15.53 -39.30
C ALA A 155 -1.95 16.18 -40.60
N LYS A 156 -1.53 17.47 -40.53
CA LYS A 156 -0.91 18.16 -41.68
C LYS A 156 0.43 17.52 -42.06
N SER A 157 1.25 17.21 -41.07
CA SER A 157 2.52 16.51 -41.25
C SER A 157 2.28 15.13 -41.87
N GLN A 158 1.39 14.32 -41.31
CA GLN A 158 1.02 13.01 -41.89
C GLN A 158 0.59 13.13 -43.35
N LEU A 159 -0.29 14.08 -43.69
CA LEU A 159 -0.71 14.31 -45.06
C LEU A 159 0.47 14.67 -45.98
N GLN A 160 1.36 15.57 -45.55
CA GLN A 160 2.54 15.98 -46.32
C GLN A 160 3.46 14.80 -46.62
N PHE A 161 3.75 13.95 -45.62
CA PHE A 161 4.60 12.77 -45.79
C PHE A 161 3.95 11.73 -46.71
N THR A 162 2.65 11.47 -46.53
CA THR A 162 1.88 10.59 -47.42
C THR A 162 1.90 11.08 -48.87
N MET A 163 1.70 12.38 -49.11
CA MET A 163 1.76 12.97 -50.47
C MET A 163 3.17 12.94 -51.06
N ALA A 164 4.20 13.04 -50.23
CA ALA A 164 5.60 12.94 -50.64
C ALA A 164 6.08 11.48 -50.85
N GLY A 165 5.21 10.48 -50.63
CA GLY A 165 5.56 9.06 -50.74
C GLY A 165 6.57 8.58 -49.69
N THR A 166 6.74 9.33 -48.59
CA THR A 166 7.67 9.02 -47.51
C THR A 166 6.91 8.68 -46.24
N HIS A 167 7.39 7.70 -45.47
CA HIS A 167 6.72 7.29 -44.23
C HIS A 167 7.25 8.11 -43.05
N LEU A 168 6.36 8.85 -42.36
CA LEU A 168 6.70 9.52 -41.10
C LEU A 168 6.99 8.46 -40.02
N ALA A 169 8.18 8.47 -39.41
CA ALA A 169 8.44 7.60 -38.26
C ALA A 169 7.33 7.81 -37.21
N ASP A 170 6.73 6.72 -36.76
CA ASP A 170 5.48 6.77 -36.00
C ASP A 170 5.67 7.62 -34.73
N PRO A 171 4.95 8.76 -34.56
CA PRO A 171 5.01 9.54 -33.33
C PRO A 171 4.47 8.78 -32.11
N ALA A 172 3.97 7.54 -32.29
CA ALA A 172 3.63 6.63 -31.21
C ALA A 172 4.85 6.09 -30.44
N VAL A 173 6.10 6.34 -30.89
CA VAL A 173 7.27 6.17 -30.02
C VAL A 173 7.19 7.25 -28.95
N LYS A 174 6.45 6.93 -27.88
CA LYS A 174 6.38 7.77 -26.69
C LYS A 174 7.82 8.03 -26.26
N PRO A 175 8.24 9.30 -26.10
CA PRO A 175 9.58 9.58 -25.62
C PRO A 175 9.80 8.76 -24.34
N LEU A 176 10.97 8.14 -24.23
CA LEU A 176 11.34 7.34 -23.06
C LEU A 176 10.99 8.19 -21.84
N ARG A 177 10.03 7.74 -21.02
CA ARG A 177 9.63 8.51 -19.84
C ARG A 177 10.91 8.74 -19.05
N ARG A 178 11.27 10.02 -18.84
CA ARG A 178 12.35 10.34 -17.93
C ARG A 178 12.06 9.61 -16.61
N PRO A 179 13.07 8.96 -16.00
CA PRO A 179 12.87 8.36 -14.70
C PRO A 179 12.26 9.43 -13.79
N ARG A 180 11.18 9.06 -13.10
CA ARG A 180 10.51 9.96 -12.17
C ARG A 180 11.55 10.31 -11.11
N GLU A 181 11.91 11.59 -11.04
CA GLU A 181 12.72 12.10 -9.93
C GLU A 181 11.91 11.87 -8.65
N GLU A 182 12.56 11.29 -7.64
CA GLU A 182 11.95 11.15 -6.32
C GLU A 182 11.55 12.54 -5.82
N PRO A 183 10.37 12.67 -5.18
CA PRO A 183 9.93 13.95 -4.64
C PRO A 183 11.00 14.50 -3.70
N LEU A 184 11.31 15.78 -3.86
CA LEU A 184 12.36 16.46 -3.08
C LEU A 184 11.88 16.78 -1.67
N VAL A 185 10.56 16.76 -1.45
CA VAL A 185 9.91 16.98 -0.17
C VAL A 185 9.38 15.66 0.38
N THR A 186 9.71 15.43 1.63
CA THR A 186 9.37 14.23 2.38
C THR A 186 8.32 14.53 3.46
N GLU A 187 7.70 13.48 4.00
CA GLU A 187 6.76 13.61 5.13
C GLU A 187 7.46 14.20 6.38
N GLU A 188 8.78 14.01 6.51
CA GLU A 188 9.62 14.60 7.56
C GLU A 188 9.70 16.14 7.44
N ASP A 189 9.73 16.67 6.21
CA ASP A 189 9.74 18.12 5.98
C ASP A 189 8.43 18.78 6.45
N ILE A 190 7.29 18.09 6.30
CA ILE A 190 6.00 18.57 6.82
C ILE A 190 6.01 18.58 8.35
N ILE A 191 6.58 17.55 8.98
CA ILE A 191 6.69 17.49 10.45
C ILE A 191 7.52 18.69 10.94
N ASN A 192 8.64 18.99 10.29
CA ASN A 192 9.47 20.15 10.65
C ASN A 192 8.68 21.47 10.53
N GLU A 193 7.93 21.67 9.44
CA GLU A 193 7.09 22.86 9.27
C GLU A 193 6.03 22.97 10.39
N LEU A 194 5.39 21.86 10.77
CA LEU A 194 4.41 21.86 11.85
C LEU A 194 5.03 22.18 13.22
N LEU A 195 6.26 21.73 13.47
CA LEU A 195 7.02 22.09 14.68
C LEU A 195 7.34 23.59 14.71
N ASP A 196 7.76 24.15 13.59
CA ASP A 196 8.00 25.60 13.47
C ASP A 196 6.71 26.38 13.73
N GLN A 197 5.58 25.97 13.16
CA GLN A 197 4.28 26.59 13.44
C GLN A 197 3.88 26.49 14.92
N ILE A 198 4.15 25.36 15.59
CA ILE A 198 3.89 25.23 17.04
C ILE A 198 4.74 26.22 17.83
N ASN A 199 6.03 26.34 17.49
CA ASN A 199 6.95 27.28 18.13
C ASN A 199 6.50 28.73 17.93
N GLU A 200 6.12 29.11 16.69
CA GLU A 200 5.56 30.42 16.39
C GLU A 200 4.32 30.73 17.23
N ARG A 201 3.40 29.76 17.38
CA ARG A 201 2.17 29.94 18.16
C ARG A 201 2.45 30.04 19.66
N ALA A 202 3.41 29.28 20.17
CA ALA A 202 3.85 29.37 21.55
C ALA A 202 4.48 30.75 21.82
N MET A 203 5.39 31.21 20.95
CA MET A 203 6.01 32.53 21.06
C MET A 203 4.97 33.65 20.99
N TRP A 204 4.04 33.58 20.04
CA TRP A 204 2.97 34.55 19.92
C TRP A 204 2.07 34.59 21.17
N LEU A 205 1.77 33.45 21.78
CA LEU A 205 1.03 33.41 23.04
C LEU A 205 1.80 34.10 24.16
N THR A 206 3.12 33.89 24.26
CA THR A 206 3.95 34.58 25.26
C THR A 206 3.95 36.10 25.05
N GLU A 207 3.97 36.55 23.79
CA GLU A 207 3.86 37.97 23.44
C GLU A 207 2.49 38.52 23.86
N MET A 208 1.40 37.83 23.55
CA MET A 208 0.04 38.25 23.95
C MET A 208 -0.18 38.21 25.47
N GLU A 209 0.48 37.30 26.18
CA GLU A 209 0.50 37.28 27.64
C GLU A 209 1.25 38.49 28.22
N SER A 210 2.36 38.89 27.61
CA SER A 210 3.10 40.10 27.99
C SER A 210 2.26 41.38 27.82
N LEU A 211 1.37 41.40 26.82
CA LEU A 211 0.39 42.46 26.57
C LEU A 211 -0.88 42.37 27.43
N GLY A 212 -0.98 41.36 28.31
CA GLY A 212 -2.13 41.13 29.19
C GLY A 212 -3.37 40.51 28.50
N GLN A 213 -3.30 40.19 27.20
CA GLN A 213 -4.39 39.61 26.41
C GLN A 213 -4.41 38.07 26.41
N GLY A 214 -3.53 37.43 27.19
CA GLY A 214 -3.38 35.97 27.21
C GLY A 214 -4.67 35.20 27.52
N LYS A 215 -5.55 35.70 28.38
CA LYS A 215 -6.83 35.03 28.71
C LYS A 215 -7.74 34.84 27.49
N LYS A 216 -7.69 35.77 26.53
CA LYS A 216 -8.51 35.75 25.32
C LYS A 216 -8.03 34.69 24.34
N TYR A 217 -6.71 34.57 24.15
CA TYR A 217 -6.12 33.77 23.09
C TYR A 217 -5.57 32.42 23.55
N ARG A 218 -5.39 32.20 24.86
CA ARG A 218 -5.00 30.89 25.42
C ARG A 218 -5.80 29.70 24.89
N PRO A 219 -7.15 29.71 24.86
CA PRO A 219 -7.90 28.55 24.38
C PRO A 219 -7.65 28.28 22.90
N GLU A 220 -7.74 29.32 22.06
CA GLU A 220 -7.55 29.21 20.61
C GLU A 220 -6.14 28.70 20.26
N ILE A 221 -5.10 29.22 20.91
CA ILE A 221 -3.72 28.77 20.65
C ILE A 221 -3.50 27.34 21.13
N ARG A 222 -4.09 26.94 22.26
CA ARG A 222 -4.02 25.55 22.71
C ARG A 222 -4.66 24.59 21.71
N ASP A 223 -5.82 24.95 21.16
CA ASP A 223 -6.49 24.16 20.15
C ASP A 223 -5.64 24.05 18.87
N GLN A 224 -5.04 25.17 18.42
CA GLN A 224 -4.14 25.21 17.27
C GLN A 224 -2.87 24.37 17.47
N ILE A 225 -2.29 24.36 18.67
CA ILE A 225 -1.13 23.54 19.01
C ILE A 225 -1.53 22.05 19.06
N ALA A 226 -2.66 21.73 19.68
CA ALA A 226 -3.18 20.36 19.76
C ALA A 226 -3.48 19.79 18.38
N GLU A 227 -4.12 20.56 17.50
CA GLU A 227 -4.38 20.18 16.10
C GLU A 227 -3.07 19.81 15.36
N ARG A 228 -2.03 20.63 15.49
CA ARG A 228 -0.72 20.40 14.87
C ARG A 228 -0.01 19.18 15.44
N LEU A 229 -0.06 18.98 16.77
CA LEU A 229 0.48 17.79 17.42
C LEU A 229 -0.22 16.51 16.94
N HIS A 230 -1.55 16.53 16.84
CA HIS A 230 -2.30 15.39 16.30
C HIS A 230 -1.93 15.11 14.85
N ARG A 231 -1.72 16.15 14.04
CA ARG A 231 -1.24 15.98 12.65
C ARG A 231 0.15 15.36 12.58
N ILE A 232 1.09 15.79 13.44
CA ILE A 232 2.43 15.18 13.55
C ILE A 232 2.31 13.69 13.90
N GLN A 233 1.52 13.33 14.90
CA GLN A 233 1.31 11.94 15.30
C GLN A 233 0.73 11.07 14.17
N ALA A 234 -0.18 11.63 13.36
CA ALA A 234 -0.73 10.95 12.20
C ALA A 234 0.36 10.67 11.14
N LEU A 235 1.23 11.67 10.86
CA LEU A 235 2.36 11.52 9.95
C LEU A 235 3.39 10.51 10.45
N GLU A 236 3.75 10.54 11.73
CA GLU A 236 4.66 9.54 12.33
C GLU A 236 4.10 8.11 12.21
N SER A 237 2.79 7.96 12.45
CA SER A 237 2.10 6.69 12.29
C SER A 237 2.14 6.22 10.83
N LYS A 238 1.93 7.14 9.87
CA LYS A 238 2.00 6.87 8.43
C LYS A 238 3.42 6.43 8.01
N ILE A 239 4.45 7.13 8.46
CA ILE A 239 5.87 6.79 8.21
C ILE A 239 6.18 5.40 8.78
N LYS A 240 5.76 5.12 10.02
CA LYS A 240 5.93 3.82 10.65
C LYS A 240 5.23 2.71 9.85
N MET A 241 3.98 2.93 9.43
CA MET A 241 3.23 1.98 8.61
C MET A 241 3.90 1.73 7.24
N LYS A 242 4.49 2.76 6.63
CA LYS A 242 5.26 2.65 5.38
C LYS A 242 6.54 1.84 5.56
N SER A 243 7.28 2.08 6.65
CA SER A 243 8.53 1.35 6.95
C SER A 243 8.33 -0.14 7.20
N VAL A 244 7.20 -0.53 7.83
CA VAL A 244 6.85 -1.93 8.14
C VAL A 244 6.44 -2.71 6.87
N GLY A 245 6.20 -2.04 5.74
CA GLY A 245 5.95 -2.69 4.44
C GLY A 245 4.60 -3.40 4.31
N GLY A 246 3.72 -3.32 5.31
CA GLY A 246 2.41 -3.97 5.33
C GLY A 246 1.33 -3.28 4.50
N TYR A 247 1.57 -2.04 4.08
CA TYR A 247 0.60 -1.21 3.36
C TYR A 247 1.21 -0.71 2.05
N ARG A 248 0.59 -1.12 0.93
CA ARG A 248 0.83 -0.48 -0.38
C ARG A 248 -0.07 0.74 -0.46
N PHE A 249 0.52 1.92 -0.32
CA PHE A 249 -0.15 3.17 -0.64
C PHE A 249 -0.44 3.18 -2.14
N VAL A 250 -1.68 3.51 -2.52
CA VAL A 250 -2.04 3.66 -3.92
C VAL A 250 -1.76 5.13 -4.26
N ASP A 251 -0.80 5.35 -5.15
CA ASP A 251 -0.43 6.67 -5.69
C ASP A 251 -1.46 7.21 -6.70
#